data_AF-A0A6G3WL96-F1
#
_entry.id   AF-A0A6G3WL96-F1
#
_cell.length_a   1.000
_cell.length_b   1.000
_cell.length_c   1.000
_cell.angle_alpha   90.00
_cell.angle_beta   90.00
_cell.angle_gamma   90.00
#
_symmetry.space_group_name_H-M   'P 1'
#
loop_
_entity.id
_entity.type
_entity.pdbx_description
1 polymer ?
#
loop_
_entity_poly.entity_id
_entity_poly.type
_entity_poly.pdbx_seq_one_letter_code
_entity_poly.pdbx_strand_id
1 'polypeptide(L)'
;MKDAFGAPQSLLVLGGTSEIALATARRLIALRTRRVWLAGRPSPALESAAAELRGRGADVRTVDFDALDSASHEVALGKVFAEGD
;
A
#
# COMPACT_ATOMS: atom_id res chain seq x y z
N MET A 1 -11.39 7.09 -0.35
CA MET A 1 -12.54 7.27 0.57
C MET A 1 -12.03 7.84 1.89
N LYS A 2 -12.77 8.78 2.50
CA LYS A 2 -12.48 9.33 3.82
C LYS A 2 -13.61 8.95 4.76
N ASP A 3 -13.28 8.70 6.03
CA ASP A 3 -14.30 8.46 7.05
C ASP A 3 -15.05 9.76 7.43
N ALA A 4 -16.00 9.64 8.37
CA ALA A 4 -16.80 10.76 8.86
C ALA A 4 -15.97 11.89 9.51
N PHE A 5 -14.71 11.64 9.83
CA PHE A 5 -13.76 12.60 10.41
C PHE A 5 -12.72 13.10 9.38
N GLY A 6 -12.88 12.73 8.10
CA GLY A 6 -11.99 13.14 7.02
C GLY A 6 -10.69 12.33 6.94
N ALA A 7 -10.51 11.27 7.74
CA ALA A 7 -9.31 10.46 7.75
C ALA A 7 -9.35 9.40 6.63
N PRO A 8 -8.21 9.12 5.95
CA PRO A 8 -8.16 8.11 4.91
C PRO A 8 -8.33 6.70 5.49
N GLN A 9 -9.23 5.94 4.90
CA GLN A 9 -9.48 4.55 5.31
C GLN A 9 -8.57 3.54 4.59
N SER A 10 -8.07 3.91 3.41
CA SER A 10 -7.16 3.12 2.58
C SER A 10 -5.94 3.93 2.10
N LEU A 11 -4.86 3.22 1.81
CA LEU A 11 -3.59 3.77 1.31
C LEU A 11 -3.03 2.87 0.22
N LEU A 12 -2.61 3.46 -0.90
CA LEU A 12 -1.74 2.83 -1.90
C LEU A 12 -0.37 3.50 -1.83
N VAL A 13 0.69 2.70 -1.76
CA VAL A 13 2.09 3.15 -1.79
C VAL A 13 2.76 2.63 -3.05
N LEU A 14 3.21 3.53 -3.92
CA LEU A 14 4.11 3.20 -5.03
C LEU A 14 5.55 3.30 -4.54
N GLY A 15 6.31 2.20 -4.66
CA GLY A 15 7.62 2.09 -4.03
C GLY A 15 7.53 1.58 -2.59
N GLY A 16 6.86 0.43 -2.40
CA GLY A 16 6.55 -0.17 -1.10
C GLY A 16 7.73 -0.54 -0.21
N THR A 17 8.98 -0.39 -0.68
CA THR A 17 10.22 -0.59 0.10
C THR A 17 10.90 0.73 0.49
N SER A 18 10.33 1.88 0.14
CA SER A 18 10.87 3.20 0.49
C SER A 18 10.70 3.48 1.98
N GLU A 19 11.78 3.85 2.67
CA GLU A 19 11.76 4.15 4.11
C GLU A 19 10.80 5.30 4.45
N ILE A 20 10.79 6.36 3.63
CA ILE A 20 9.90 7.52 3.79
C ILE A 20 8.44 7.09 3.58
N ALA A 21 8.19 6.26 2.58
CA ALA A 21 6.85 5.77 2.29
C ALA A 21 6.33 4.87 3.43
N LEU A 22 7.18 4.00 3.97
CA LEU A 22 6.84 3.15 5.12
C LEU A 22 6.65 3.97 6.40
N ALA A 23 7.43 5.02 6.62
CA ALA A 23 7.21 5.93 7.75
C ALA A 23 5.84 6.61 7.66
N THR A 24 5.45 7.02 6.46
CA THR A 24 4.12 7.59 6.18
C THR A 24 3.01 6.55 6.41
N ALA A 25 3.19 5.33 5.89
CA ALA A 25 2.23 4.25 6.08
C ALA A 25 2.01 3.92 7.56
N ARG A 26 3.09 3.80 8.34
CA ARG A 26 3.02 3.62 9.81
C ARG A 26 2.21 4.72 10.48
N ARG A 27 2.45 5.99 10.13
CA ARG A 27 1.75 7.14 10.70
C ARG A 27 0.25 7.12 10.39
N LEU A 28 -0.12 6.74 9.17
CA LEU A 28 -1.51 6.64 8.73
C LEU A 28 -2.25 5.45 9.36
N ILE A 29 -1.57 4.30 9.51
CA ILE A 29 -2.12 3.14 10.23
C ILE A 29 -2.41 3.49 11.68
N ALA A 30 -1.52 4.26 12.33
CA ALA A 30 -1.79 4.78 13.68
C ALA A 30 -3.02 5.72 13.73
N LEU A 31 -3.36 6.38 12.61
CA LEU A 31 -4.59 7.16 12.42
C LEU A 31 -5.77 6.33 11.89
N ARG A 32 -5.72 5.00 12.04
CA ARG A 32 -6.80 4.08 11.69
C ARG A 32 -6.99 3.83 10.19
N THR A 33 -6.02 4.16 9.34
CA THR A 33 -5.98 3.60 7.98
C THR A 33 -5.77 2.09 8.06
N ARG A 34 -6.74 1.31 7.59
CA ARG A 34 -6.73 -0.16 7.75
C ARG A 34 -6.35 -0.91 6.50
N ARG A 35 -6.70 -0.41 5.32
CA ARG A 35 -6.43 -1.08 4.04
C ARG A 35 -5.17 -0.48 3.42
N VAL A 36 -4.13 -1.27 3.23
CA VAL A 36 -2.86 -0.79 2.66
C VAL A 36 -2.45 -1.67 1.48
N TRP A 37 -2.15 -1.04 0.36
CA TRP A 37 -1.57 -1.67 -0.81
C TRP A 37 -0.12 -1.20 -0.94
N LEU A 38 0.83 -2.14 -0.89
CA LEU A 38 2.24 -1.87 -1.16
C LEU A 38 2.59 -2.33 -2.58
N ALA A 39 2.83 -1.38 -3.46
CA ALA A 39 3.21 -1.66 -4.84
C ALA A 39 4.74 -1.56 -5.01
N GLY A 40 5.34 -2.59 -5.58
CA GLY A 40 6.76 -2.62 -5.87
C GLY A 40 7.16 -3.89 -6.63
N ARG A 41 8.44 -3.98 -7.01
CA ARG A 41 8.95 -5.21 -7.63
C ARG A 41 8.95 -6.35 -6.61
N PRO A 42 8.54 -7.58 -7.00
CA PRO A 42 8.59 -8.75 -6.13
C PRO A 42 9.96 -8.90 -5.48
N SER A 43 9.99 -8.86 -4.15
CA SER A 43 11.24 -8.94 -3.39
C SER A 43 10.98 -9.32 -1.94
N PRO A 44 11.96 -9.95 -1.26
CA PRO A 44 11.87 -10.20 0.18
C PRO A 44 11.66 -8.92 1.00
N ALA A 45 12.21 -7.79 0.54
CA ALA A 45 12.04 -6.49 1.19
C ALA A 45 10.58 -6.01 1.14
N LEU A 46 9.89 -6.21 0.01
CA LEU A 46 8.48 -5.84 -0.13
C LEU A 46 7.58 -6.67 0.80
N GLU A 47 7.83 -7.99 0.88
CA GLU A 47 7.07 -8.86 1.80
C GLU A 47 7.40 -8.59 3.27
N SER A 48 8.66 -8.28 3.60
CA SER A 48 9.05 -7.86 4.95
C SER A 48 8.36 -6.56 5.37
N ALA A 49 8.31 -5.57 4.48
CA ALA A 49 7.58 -4.33 4.70
C ALA A 49 6.07 -4.58 4.89
N ALA A 50 5.47 -5.45 4.06
CA ALA A 50 4.06 -5.82 4.21
C ALA A 50 3.80 -6.51 5.55
N ALA A 51 4.64 -7.46 5.96
CA ALA A 51 4.54 -8.14 7.25
C ALA A 51 4.65 -7.17 8.43
N GLU A 52 5.58 -6.20 8.38
CA GLU A 52 5.73 -5.17 9.42
C GLU A 52 4.42 -4.37 9.59
N LEU A 53 3.83 -3.93 8.48
CA LEU A 53 2.59 -3.14 8.51
C LEU A 53 1.38 -3.99 8.94
N ARG A 54 1.32 -5.28 8.57
CA ARG A 54 0.30 -6.22 9.08
C ARG A 54 0.39 -6.39 10.60
N GLY A 55 1.61 -6.49 11.13
CA GLY A 55 1.87 -6.53 12.57
C GLY A 55 1.37 -5.30 13.34
N ARG A 56 1.12 -4.18 12.65
CA ARG A 56 0.54 -2.95 13.20
C ARG A 56 -0.99 -2.88 13.09
N GLY A 57 -1.63 -3.95 12.62
CA GLY A 57 -3.09 -4.08 12.55
C GLY A 57 -3.74 -3.55 11.27
N ALA A 58 -2.97 -3.36 10.19
CA ALA A 58 -3.49 -3.10 8.86
C ALA A 58 -3.70 -4.42 8.07
N ASP A 59 -4.73 -4.45 7.22
CA ASP A 59 -4.84 -5.40 6.11
C ASP A 59 -3.95 -4.90 4.98
N VAL A 60 -2.84 -5.61 4.74
CA VAL A 60 -1.82 -5.20 3.78
C VAL A 60 -1.73 -6.22 2.65
N ARG A 61 -1.81 -5.75 1.42
CA ARG A 61 -1.63 -6.55 0.20
C ARG A 61 -0.49 -5.98 -0.63
N THR A 62 0.25 -6.87 -1.29
CA THR A 62 1.33 -6.50 -2.20
C THR A 62 0.83 -6.54 -3.64
N VAL A 63 1.32 -5.62 -4.47
CA VAL A 63 1.04 -5.57 -5.90
C VAL A 63 2.35 -5.46 -6.64
N ASP A 64 2.57 -6.39 -7.56
CA ASP A 64 3.68 -6.36 -8.49
C ASP A 64 3.57 -5.10 -9.34
N PHE A 65 4.57 -4.22 -9.20
CA PHE A 65 4.58 -2.93 -9.87
C PHE A 65 6.01 -2.49 -10.18
N ASP A 66 6.29 -2.26 -11.45
CA ASP A 66 7.51 -1.62 -11.90
C ASP A 66 7.20 -0.20 -12.42
N ALA A 67 7.75 0.80 -11.74
CA ALA A 67 7.50 2.20 -12.08
C ALA A 67 8.02 2.58 -13.48
N LEU A 68 9.00 1.84 -14.01
CA LEU A 68 9.56 2.08 -15.34
C LEU A 68 8.75 1.42 -16.47
N ASP A 69 7.89 0.46 -16.15
CA ASP A 69 7.05 -0.24 -17.12
C ASP A 69 5.65 0.40 -17.20
N SER A 70 5.59 1.61 -17.74
CA SER A 70 4.33 2.37 -17.86
C SER A 70 3.21 1.63 -18.59
N ALA A 71 3.54 0.69 -19.49
CA ALA A 71 2.56 -0.09 -20.23
C ALA A 71 1.77 -1.07 -19.34
N SER A 72 2.34 -1.52 -18.22
CA SER A 72 1.66 -2.43 -17.28
C SER A 72 0.92 -1.73 -16.14
N HIS A 73 1.09 -0.41 -15.99
CA HIS A 73 0.54 0.33 -14.84
C HIS A 73 -0.97 0.21 -14.71
N GLU A 74 -1.71 0.29 -15.82
CA GLU A 74 -3.17 0.17 -15.81
C GLU A 74 -3.61 -1.20 -15.27
N VAL A 75 -3.00 -2.27 -15.77
CA VAL A 75 -3.32 -3.64 -15.35
C VAL A 75 -2.92 -3.89 -13.90
N ALA A 76 -1.74 -3.40 -13.50
CA ALA A 76 -1.23 -3.56 -12.14
C ALA A 76 -2.10 -2.82 -11.11
N LEU A 77 -2.43 -1.55 -11.37
CA LEU A 77 -3.20 -0.70 -10.46
C LEU A 77 -4.71 -0.95 -10.53
N GLY A 78 -5.22 -1.45 -11.66
CA GLY A 78 -6.64 -1.79 -11.81
C GLY A 78 -7.12 -2.75 -10.70
N LYS A 79 -6.28 -3.69 -10.29
CA LYS A 79 -6.56 -4.62 -9.18
C LYS A 79 -6.82 -3.90 -7.86
N VAL A 80 -6.02 -2.87 -7.56
CA VAL A 80 -6.10 -2.09 -6.32
C VAL A 80 -7.46 -1.41 -6.19
N PHE A 81 -7.97 -0.87 -7.29
CA PHE A 81 -9.25 -0.16 -7.31
C PHE A 81 -10.46 -1.11 -7.42
N ALA A 82 -10.33 -2.23 -8.13
CA ALA A 82 -11.40 -3.25 -8.20
C ALA A 82 -11.67 -3.93 -6.86
N GLU A 83 -10.62 -4.17 -6.05
CA GLU A 83 -10.73 -4.77 -4.71
C GLU A 83 -10.79 -3.72 -3.58
N GLY A 84 -10.79 -2.44 -3.96
CA GLY A 84 -10.60 -1.29 -3.08
C GLY A 84 -11.89 -0.66 -2.56
N ASP A 85 -13.06 -1.16 -2.96
CA ASP A 85 -14.39 -0.73 -2.49
C ASP A 85 -14.76 -1.26 -1.09
#